data_AF-A0A101VC01-F1
#
_entry.id   AF-A0A101VC01-F1
#
_cell.length_a   1.000
_cell.length_b   1.000
_cell.length_c   1.000
_cell.angle_alpha   90.00
_cell.angle_beta   90.00
_cell.angle_gamma   90.00
#
_symmetry.space_group_name_H-M   'P 1'
#
loop_
_entity.id
_entity.type
_entity.pdbx_description
1 polymer ?
#
loop_
_entity_poly.entity_id
_entity_poly.type
_entity_poly.pdbx_seq_one_letter_code
_entity_poly.pdbx_strand_id
1 'polypeptide(L)'
;ASAAAVAGVAQPTEEEAIAAVRRHRLFTGTSLANATLKLGDCSPGGVGPGVTCLTQLTMDTTRANATPQNRPVGFARVNGQWEVAVW
;
A
#
# COMPACT_ATOMS: atom_id res chain seq x y z
N ALA A 1 12.95 -12.91 -6.17
CA ALA A 1 11.73 -12.93 -5.33
C ALA A 1 12.15 -12.47 -3.94
N SER A 2 11.85 -11.23 -3.57
CA SER A 2 12.21 -10.70 -2.25
C SER A 2 10.94 -10.21 -1.56
N ALA A 3 10.13 -11.17 -1.10
CA ALA A 3 9.17 -10.95 -0.04
C ALA A 3 9.88 -11.31 1.27
N ALA A 4 10.58 -10.33 1.85
CA ALA A 4 11.17 -10.51 3.17
C ALA A 4 10.02 -10.61 4.17
N ALA A 5 9.67 -11.84 4.56
CA ALA A 5 8.71 -12.08 5.62
C ALA A 5 9.32 -11.55 6.93
N VAL A 6 8.89 -10.37 7.36
CA VAL A 6 9.05 -9.95 8.76
C VAL A 6 8.30 -10.97 9.62
N ALA A 7 9.06 -11.75 10.38
CA ALA A 7 8.60 -12.93 11.10
C ALA A 7 7.31 -12.64 11.91
N GLY A 8 6.20 -13.20 11.46
CA GLY A 8 4.93 -13.23 12.20
C GLY A 8 3.81 -12.35 11.67
N VAL A 9 4.08 -11.35 10.82
CA VAL A 9 3.02 -10.52 10.22
C VAL A 9 2.97 -10.78 8.72
N ALA A 10 1.82 -11.28 8.24
CA ALA A 10 1.60 -11.41 6.80
C ALA A 10 1.77 -10.03 6.16
N GLN A 11 2.39 -9.96 4.99
CA GLN A 11 2.51 -8.73 4.21
C GLN A 11 1.68 -8.86 2.93
N PRO A 12 1.08 -7.75 2.44
CA PRO A 12 0.44 -7.76 1.13
C PRO A 12 1.48 -7.98 0.04
N THR A 13 1.08 -8.61 -1.05
CA THR A 13 1.85 -8.53 -2.30
C THR A 13 1.65 -7.17 -2.96
N GLU A 14 2.50 -6.84 -3.93
CA GLU A 14 2.43 -5.55 -4.63
C GLU A 14 1.07 -5.38 -5.32
N GLU A 15 0.54 -6.44 -5.93
CA GLU A 15 -0.80 -6.45 -6.53
C GLU A 15 -1.91 -6.26 -5.50
N GLU A 16 -1.83 -6.90 -4.34
CA GLU A 16 -2.80 -6.76 -3.26
C GLU A 16 -2.79 -5.35 -2.67
N ALA A 17 -1.60 -4.78 -2.48
CA ALA A 17 -1.40 -3.42 -2.00
C ALA A 17 -1.92 -2.37 -3.00
N ILE A 18 -1.64 -2.55 -4.30
CA ILE A 18 -2.18 -1.71 -5.38
C ILE A 18 -3.71 -1.80 -5.37
N ALA A 19 -4.26 -3.02 -5.32
CA ALA A 19 -5.71 -3.21 -5.29
C ALA A 19 -6.34 -2.57 -4.05
N ALA A 20 -5.73 -2.72 -2.87
CA ALA A 20 -6.16 -2.08 -1.64
C ALA A 20 -6.18 -0.55 -1.77
N VAL A 21 -5.10 0.04 -2.29
CA VAL A 21 -4.96 1.50 -2.45
C VAL A 21 -5.90 2.06 -3.52
N ARG A 22 -6.11 1.33 -4.61
CA ARG A 22 -7.10 1.70 -5.64
C ARG A 22 -8.53 1.64 -5.11
N ARG A 23 -8.83 0.68 -4.24
CA ARG A 23 -10.13 0.56 -3.56
C ARG A 23 -10.32 1.63 -2.48
N HIS A 24 -9.26 1.96 -1.76
CA HIS A 24 -9.33 2.77 -0.57
C HIS A 24 -9.20 4.27 -0.88
N ARG A 25 -10.18 5.07 -0.44
CA ARG A 25 -10.28 6.51 -0.72
C ARG A 25 -9.38 7.39 0.16
N LEU A 26 -8.28 6.86 0.71
CA LEU A 26 -7.37 7.58 1.62
C LEU A 26 -6.85 8.88 1.01
N PHE A 27 -6.70 8.90 -0.31
CA PHE A 27 -6.29 10.05 -1.07
C PHE A 27 -7.54 10.79 -1.54
N THR A 28 -8.26 11.35 -0.57
CA THR A 28 -9.49 12.12 -0.77
C THR A 28 -9.34 13.10 -1.93
N GLY A 29 -10.14 12.91 -2.99
CA GLY A 29 -10.32 13.90 -4.07
C GLY A 29 -9.75 13.53 -5.43
N THR A 30 -8.91 12.50 -5.55
CA THR A 30 -8.33 12.11 -6.84
C THR A 30 -8.56 10.62 -7.06
N SER A 31 -9.33 10.25 -8.08
CA SER A 31 -9.53 8.85 -8.46
C SER A 31 -8.19 8.19 -8.77
N LEU A 32 -7.72 7.30 -7.90
CA LEU A 32 -6.49 6.51 -8.07
C LEU A 32 -6.69 5.33 -9.03
N ALA A 33 -7.67 5.38 -9.94
CA ALA A 33 -7.99 4.27 -10.84
C ALA A 33 -6.78 3.81 -11.67
N ASN A 34 -5.92 4.76 -12.08
CA ASN A 34 -4.65 4.53 -12.77
C ASN A 34 -3.43 4.71 -11.88
N ALA A 35 -3.61 4.74 -10.56
CA ALA A 35 -2.49 4.82 -9.65
C ALA A 35 -1.74 3.49 -9.65
N THR A 36 -0.42 3.57 -9.56
CA THR A 36 0.41 2.42 -9.25
C THR A 36 1.12 2.67 -7.95
N LEU A 37 1.41 1.60 -7.25
CA LEU A 37 2.08 1.64 -5.98
C LEU A 37 3.11 0.53 -5.98
N LYS A 38 4.34 0.88 -5.64
CA LYS A 38 5.40 -0.09 -5.42
C LYS A 38 5.55 -0.32 -3.92
N LEU A 39 5.50 -1.58 -3.50
CA LEU A 39 5.83 -1.93 -2.12
C LEU A 39 7.33 -1.84 -1.94
N GLY A 40 7.75 -1.06 -0.96
CA GLY A 40 9.12 -1.02 -0.46
C GLY A 40 9.24 -1.85 0.81
N ASP A 41 9.96 -1.30 1.79
CA ASP A 41 10.20 -1.96 3.06
C ASP A 41 8.93 -1.98 3.93
N CYS A 42 8.55 -3.17 4.39
CA CYS A 42 7.38 -3.39 5.25
C CYS A 42 7.82 -3.66 6.68
N SER A 43 7.40 -2.79 7.60
CA SER A 43 7.63 -2.92 9.03
C SER A 43 6.31 -3.26 9.75
N PRO A 44 6.32 -4.08 10.82
CA PRO A 44 5.11 -4.34 11.60
C PRO A 44 4.52 -3.02 12.13
N GLY A 45 3.21 -2.82 11.96
CA GLY A 45 2.51 -1.64 12.45
C GLY A 45 2.55 -1.63 13.97
N GLY A 46 3.00 -0.53 14.58
CA GLY A 46 3.07 -0.41 16.04
C GLY A 46 1.70 -0.38 16.73
N VAL A 47 0.62 -0.19 15.97
CA VAL A 47 -0.75 -0.01 16.47
C VAL A 47 -1.73 -0.81 15.59
N GLY A 48 -1.91 -2.11 15.90
CA GLY A 48 -2.93 -2.97 15.25
C GLY A 48 -2.37 -4.18 14.48
N PRO A 49 -3.24 -5.08 13.99
CA PRO A 49 -2.85 -6.37 13.37
C PRO A 49 -2.35 -6.24 11.91
N GLY A 50 -1.55 -5.22 11.60
CA GLY A 50 -1.13 -4.88 10.24
C GLY A 50 0.37 -4.58 10.08
N VAL A 51 0.77 -4.26 8.84
CA VAL A 51 2.12 -3.78 8.49
C VAL A 51 2.06 -2.36 7.94
N THR A 52 3.04 -1.55 8.28
CA THR A 52 3.32 -0.28 7.60
C THR A 52 4.33 -0.56 6.50
N CYS A 53 3.94 -0.42 5.25
CA CYS A 53 4.89 -0.50 4.15
C CYS A 53 5.24 0.89 3.68
N LEU A 54 6.54 1.14 3.46
CA LEU A 54 6.98 2.31 2.74
C LEU A 54 6.66 2.09 1.28
N THR A 55 5.71 2.84 0.75
CA THR A 55 5.21 2.62 -0.60
C THR A 55 5.54 3.79 -1.50
N GLN A 56 5.91 3.48 -2.74
CA GLN A 56 6.12 4.49 -3.75
C GLN A 56 4.85 4.62 -4.58
N LEU A 57 4.00 5.58 -4.22
CA LEU A 57 2.72 5.81 -4.89
C LEU A 57 2.89 6.79 -6.05
N THR A 58 2.51 6.37 -7.23
CA THR A 58 2.34 7.22 -8.41
C THR A 58 0.86 7.39 -8.66
N MET A 59 0.33 8.60 -8.44
CA MET A 59 -1.13 8.85 -8.50
C MET A 59 -1.75 8.58 -9.87
N ASP A 60 -1.02 8.80 -10.94
CA ASP A 60 -1.50 8.58 -12.30
C ASP A 60 -0.34 8.20 -13.21
N THR A 61 -0.24 6.93 -13.62
CA THR A 61 0.84 6.51 -14.52
C THR A 61 0.63 6.92 -15.97
N THR A 62 -0.52 7.51 -16.31
CA THR A 62 -0.79 8.00 -17.66
C THR A 62 -0.19 9.39 -17.89
N ARG A 63 0.07 10.14 -16.80
CA ARG A 63 0.82 11.39 -16.85
C ARG A 63 2.32 11.12 -16.82
N ALA A 64 3.01 11.51 -17.90
CA ALA A 64 4.46 11.39 -18.03
C ALA A 64 5.27 12.13 -16.93
N ASN A 65 4.67 13.13 -16.27
CA ASN A 65 5.28 13.87 -15.15
C ASN A 65 4.73 13.45 -13.78
N ALA A 66 4.06 12.30 -13.67
CA ALA A 66 3.61 11.80 -12.39
C ALA A 66 4.80 11.42 -11.52
N THR A 67 5.09 12.26 -10.54
CA THR A 67 6.20 12.04 -9.62
C THR A 67 5.81 10.94 -8.63
N PRO A 68 6.56 9.84 -8.55
CA PRO A 68 6.37 8.86 -7.50
C PRO A 68 6.58 9.54 -6.14
N GLN A 69 5.63 9.38 -5.24
CA GLN A 69 5.71 9.90 -3.88
C GLN A 69 5.88 8.74 -2.91
N ASN A 70 6.97 8.78 -2.15
CA ASN A 70 7.19 7.82 -1.09
C ASN A 70 6.28 8.16 0.09
N ARG A 71 5.35 7.27 0.41
CA ARG A 71 4.40 7.42 1.49
C ARG A 71 4.32 6.13 2.31
N PRO A 72 4.41 6.22 3.65
CA PRO A 72 4.09 5.09 4.49
C PRO A 72 2.59 4.80 4.35
N VAL A 73 2.25 3.58 4.00
CA VAL A 73 0.88 3.12 3.86
C VAL A 73 0.70 1.92 4.77
N GLY A 74 -0.31 2.03 5.64
CA GLY A 74 -0.70 0.94 6.50
C GLY A 74 -1.54 -0.07 5.77
N PHE A 75 -1.24 -1.36 5.90
CA PHE A 75 -2.04 -2.45 5.34
C PHE A 75 -2.50 -3.35 6.47
N ALA A 76 -3.81 -3.60 6.51
CA ALA A 76 -4.42 -4.54 7.42
C ALA A 76 -5.21 -5.58 6.62
N ARG A 77 -5.22 -6.81 7.11
CA ARG A 77 -6.00 -7.87 6.49
C ARG A 77 -7.39 -7.91 7.11
N VAL A 78 -8.39 -7.48 6.35
CA VAL A 78 -9.80 -7.46 6.75
C VAL A 78 -10.54 -8.54 5.95
N ASN A 79 -11.17 -9.48 6.65
CA ASN A 79 -11.94 -10.58 6.03
C ASN A 79 -11.14 -11.38 4.97
N GLY A 80 -9.84 -11.58 5.21
CA GLY A 80 -8.94 -12.29 4.30
C GLY A 80 -8.38 -11.44 3.14
N GLN A 81 -8.87 -10.22 2.96
CA GLN A 81 -8.39 -9.28 1.93
C GLN A 81 -7.53 -8.18 2.54
N TRP A 82 -6.52 -7.73 1.80
CA TRP A 82 -5.75 -6.56 2.20
C TRP A 82 -6.52 -5.28 1.93
N GLU A 83 -6.58 -4.45 2.96
CA GLU A 83 -7.14 -3.11 2.91
C GLU A 83 -6.16 -2.11 3.49
N VAL A 84 -6.26 -0.87 3.03
CA VAL A 84 -5.44 0.19 3.58
C VAL A 84 -6.00 0.59 4.93
N ALA A 85 -5.14 0.60 5.93
CA ALA A 85 -5.45 0.99 7.29
C ALA A 85 -4.73 2.31 7.62
N VAL A 86 -5.46 3.18 8.29
CA VAL A 86 -4.97 4.43 8.85
C VAL A 86 -5.05 4.28 10.35
N TRP A 87 -3.93 4.50 11.03
CA TRP A 87 -3.84 4.52 12.49
C TRP A 87 -3.04 5.74 12.91
#